data_AF-A0A1X7PHG9-F1
#
_entry.id   AF-A0A1X7PHG9-F1
#
_cell.length_a   1.000
_cell.length_b   1.000
_cell.length_c   1.000
_cell.angle_alpha   90.00
_cell.angle_beta   90.00
_cell.angle_gamma   90.00
#
_symmetry.space_group_name_H-M   'P 1'
#
loop_
_entity.id
_entity.type
_entity.pdbx_description
1 polymer ?
#
loop_
_entity_poly.entity_id
_entity_poly.type
_entity_poly.pdbx_seq_one_letter_code
_entity_poly.pdbx_strand_id
1 'polypeptide(L)'
;MTVEVFGIPLWAELAAAGLGGLQGALFAAASRDRRIDVLGVMILGIAVALGGSVLRDVVLDQPPVVVWSGGHLVVASFAALVGMAVEPFLRHVDRVILVLDAVVIGTFGAIGTTKALALGVGEVGALLVGVVAAVGGSILRDLLLGRPVELLQVGSLFAAAAGAGAATSSPWSLSASPS
;
A
#
# COMPACT_ATOMS: atom_id res chain seq x y z
N MET A 1 -18.54 17.06 -21.57
CA MET A 1 -17.58 17.42 -20.51
C MET A 1 -16.41 16.45 -20.65
N THR A 2 -15.24 16.93 -21.07
CA THR A 2 -14.02 16.12 -21.09
C THR A 2 -13.58 15.96 -19.65
N VAL A 3 -13.85 14.80 -19.05
CA VAL A 3 -13.23 14.44 -17.79
C VAL A 3 -11.74 14.38 -18.10
N GLU A 4 -10.96 15.37 -17.64
CA GLU A 4 -9.50 15.19 -17.60
C GLU A 4 -9.27 13.96 -16.75
N VAL A 5 -8.91 12.85 -17.39
CA VAL A 5 -8.53 11.63 -16.72
C VAL A 5 -7.31 12.00 -15.88
N PHE A 6 -7.53 12.20 -14.58
CA PHE A 6 -6.48 12.48 -13.62
C PHE A 6 -5.58 11.25 -13.58
N GLY A 7 -4.58 11.25 -14.46
CA GLY A 7 -3.55 10.23 -14.49
C GLY A 7 -2.79 10.29 -13.18
N ILE A 8 -2.67 9.16 -12.50
CA ILE A 8 -1.84 9.09 -11.30
C ILE A 8 -0.42 9.46 -11.71
N PRO A 9 0.19 10.49 -11.10
CA PRO A 9 1.49 10.92 -11.52
C PRO A 9 2.54 9.87 -11.12
N LEU A 10 3.51 9.63 -11.99
CA LEU A 10 4.54 8.60 -11.81
C LEU A 10 5.25 8.70 -10.44
N TRP A 11 5.48 9.91 -9.95
CA TRP A 11 6.13 10.13 -8.66
C TRP A 11 5.31 9.58 -7.48
N ALA A 12 3.98 9.54 -7.58
CA ALA A 12 3.12 9.02 -6.52
C ALA A 12 3.18 7.49 -6.45
N GLU A 13 3.19 6.80 -7.59
CA GLU A 13 3.37 5.32 -7.64
C GLU A 13 4.79 4.93 -7.19
N LEU A 14 5.82 5.69 -7.57
CA LEU A 14 7.19 5.46 -7.06
C LEU A 14 7.30 5.73 -5.56
N ALA A 15 6.66 6.78 -5.05
CA ALA A 15 6.63 7.06 -3.62
C ALA A 15 5.90 5.95 -2.84
N ALA A 16 4.78 5.45 -3.35
CA ALA A 16 4.06 4.33 -2.76
C ALA A 16 4.90 3.05 -2.72
N ALA A 17 5.58 2.72 -3.83
CA ALA A 17 6.50 1.59 -3.89
C ALA A 17 7.67 1.74 -2.90
N GLY A 18 8.24 2.95 -2.78
CA GLY A 18 9.29 3.25 -1.81
C GLY A 18 8.82 3.12 -0.36
N LEU A 19 7.66 3.69 -0.03
CA LEU A 19 7.07 3.60 1.30
C LEU A 19 6.77 2.15 1.69
N GLY A 20 6.15 1.38 0.79
CA GLY A 20 5.87 -0.05 1.03
C GLY A 20 7.14 -0.88 1.17
N GLY A 21 8.17 -0.60 0.36
CA GLY A 21 9.47 -1.28 0.43
C GLY A 21 10.17 -1.04 1.77
N LEU A 22 10.20 0.23 2.19
CA LEU A 22 10.74 0.64 3.48
C LEU A 22 9.99 -0.01 4.65
N GLN A 23 8.66 0.04 4.61
CA GLN A 23 7.78 -0.50 5.66
C GLN A 23 7.94 -2.00 5.81
N GLY A 24 7.86 -2.75 4.70
CA GLY A 24 7.97 -4.20 4.72
C GLY A 24 9.34 -4.68 5.19
N ALA A 25 10.41 -3.99 4.78
CA ALA A 25 11.76 -4.32 5.22
C ALA A 25 12.00 -3.98 6.70
N LEU A 26 11.51 -2.83 7.18
CA LEU A 26 11.58 -2.48 8.61
C LEU A 26 10.82 -3.50 9.46
N PHE A 27 9.62 -3.90 9.05
CA PHE A 27 8.84 -4.91 9.76
C PHE A 27 9.56 -6.25 9.81
N ALA A 28 10.15 -6.69 8.69
CA ALA A 28 10.91 -7.92 8.60
C ALA A 28 12.16 -7.88 9.49
N ALA A 29 12.94 -6.81 9.41
CA ALA A 29 14.17 -6.63 10.18
C ALA A 29 13.90 -6.54 11.70
N ALA A 30 12.81 -5.87 12.09
CA ALA A 30 12.40 -5.77 13.50
C ALA A 30 11.85 -7.08 14.07
N SER A 31 11.46 -8.04 13.22
CA SER A 31 10.91 -9.34 13.62
C SER A 31 11.98 -10.30 14.18
N ARG A 32 12.52 -9.99 15.37
CA ARG A 32 13.63 -10.69 16.00
C ARG A 32 13.39 -12.17 16.31
N ASP A 33 12.13 -12.59 16.40
CA ASP A 33 11.76 -13.98 16.67
C ASP A 33 12.03 -14.90 15.47
N ARG A 34 12.30 -14.34 14.29
CA ARG A 34 12.70 -15.07 13.10
C ARG A 34 14.07 -14.62 12.63
N ARG A 35 14.93 -15.60 12.37
CA ARG A 35 16.21 -15.37 11.68
C ARG A 35 15.95 -15.16 10.19
N ILE A 36 15.34 -14.03 9.84
CA ILE A 36 15.14 -13.63 8.45
C ILE A 36 16.48 -13.12 7.93
N ASP A 37 16.94 -13.68 6.82
CA ASP A 37 18.17 -13.24 6.16
C ASP A 37 17.92 -11.98 5.31
N VAL A 38 19.00 -11.40 4.79
CA VAL A 38 18.94 -10.18 3.95
C VAL A 38 18.02 -10.39 2.74
N LEU A 39 18.07 -11.57 2.11
CA LEU A 39 17.20 -11.91 0.99
C LEU A 39 15.73 -11.94 1.41
N GLY A 40 15.40 -12.55 2.55
CA GLY A 40 14.05 -12.58 3.09
C GLY A 40 13.51 -11.19 3.39
N VAL A 41 14.32 -10.29 3.98
CA VAL A 41 13.94 -8.89 4.23
C VAL A 41 13.65 -8.14 2.93
N MET A 42 14.48 -8.35 1.91
CA MET A 42 14.29 -7.75 0.58
C MET A 42 13.02 -8.25 -0.10
N ILE A 43 12.78 -9.57 -0.08
CA ILE A 43 11.57 -10.18 -0.64
C ILE A 43 10.33 -9.62 0.06
N LEU A 44 10.35 -9.50 1.39
CA LEU A 44 9.23 -8.94 2.14
C LEU A 44 8.96 -7.48 1.78
N GLY A 45 10.01 -6.65 1.71
CA GLY A 45 9.88 -5.25 1.31
C GLY A 45 9.26 -5.11 -0.09
N ILE A 46 9.77 -5.88 -1.06
CA ILE A 46 9.24 -5.88 -2.43
C ILE A 46 7.79 -6.41 -2.46
N ALA A 47 7.49 -7.46 -1.70
CA ALA A 47 6.14 -8.00 -1.61
C ALA A 47 5.14 -6.98 -1.06
N VAL A 48 5.49 -6.21 -0.04
CA VAL A 48 4.64 -5.12 0.47
C VAL A 48 4.50 -4.00 -0.55
N ALA A 49 5.62 -3.56 -1.13
CA ALA A 49 5.64 -2.47 -2.12
C ALA A 49 4.78 -2.75 -3.35
N LEU A 50 4.81 -3.99 -3.84
CA LEU A 50 4.18 -4.35 -5.10
C LEU A 50 2.83 -5.06 -4.90
N GLY A 51 2.66 -5.80 -3.80
CA GLY A 51 1.51 -6.67 -3.59
C GLY A 51 0.17 -5.95 -3.73
N GLY A 52 0.00 -4.83 -3.02
CA GLY A 52 -1.22 -4.02 -3.10
C GLY A 52 -1.54 -3.52 -4.52
N SER A 53 -0.51 -3.04 -5.22
CA SER A 53 -0.67 -2.55 -6.60
C SER A 53 -1.00 -3.67 -7.61
N VAL A 54 -0.40 -4.84 -7.45
CA VAL A 54 -0.67 -6.02 -8.29
C VAL A 54 -2.10 -6.52 -8.05
N LEU A 55 -2.51 -6.65 -6.77
CA LEU A 55 -3.87 -7.08 -6.43
C LEU A 55 -4.91 -6.13 -7.02
N ARG A 56 -4.71 -4.82 -6.86
CA ARG A 56 -5.56 -3.79 -7.46
C ARG A 56 -5.66 -3.94 -8.98
N ASP A 57 -4.52 -4.05 -9.65
CA ASP A 57 -4.48 -4.10 -11.12
C ASP A 57 -5.18 -5.36 -11.64
N VAL A 58 -5.04 -6.50 -10.95
CA VAL A 58 -5.77 -7.74 -11.27
C VAL A 58 -7.28 -7.58 -11.06
N VAL A 59 -7.72 -6.94 -9.96
CA VAL A 59 -9.16 -6.69 -9.70
C VAL A 59 -9.77 -5.77 -10.77
N LEU A 60 -8.99 -4.82 -11.29
CA LEU A 60 -9.40 -3.88 -12.34
C LEU A 60 -9.27 -4.44 -13.77
N ASP A 61 -8.87 -5.71 -13.92
CA ASP A 61 -8.55 -6.34 -15.20
C ASP A 61 -7.52 -5.52 -16.03
N GLN A 62 -6.50 -5.01 -15.34
CA GLN A 62 -5.39 -4.24 -15.92
C GLN A 62 -4.08 -5.03 -15.85
N PRO A 63 -3.19 -4.90 -16.86
CA PRO A 63 -1.86 -5.46 -16.77
C PRO A 63 -1.11 -4.84 -15.57
N PRO A 64 -0.48 -5.63 -14.68
CA PRO A 64 0.18 -5.11 -13.48
C PRO A 64 1.40 -4.23 -13.81
N VAL A 65 1.18 -2.92 -13.98
CA VAL A 65 2.19 -1.96 -14.50
C VAL A 65 3.50 -2.02 -13.70
N VAL A 66 3.36 -2.32 -12.41
CA VAL A 66 4.44 -2.32 -11.43
C VAL A 66 5.40 -3.51 -11.61
N VAL A 67 4.95 -4.57 -12.28
CA VAL A 67 5.78 -5.71 -12.70
C VAL A 67 6.50 -5.43 -14.02
N TRP A 68 5.84 -4.72 -14.94
CA TRP A 68 6.37 -4.44 -16.28
C TRP A 68 7.31 -3.24 -16.33
N SER A 69 7.25 -2.34 -15.33
CA SER A 69 8.11 -1.16 -15.25
C SER A 69 9.22 -1.35 -14.21
N GLY A 70 10.46 -1.48 -14.69
CA GLY A 70 11.63 -1.72 -13.84
C GLY A 70 11.87 -0.65 -12.76
N GLY A 71 11.35 0.56 -12.94
CA GLY A 71 11.51 1.67 -11.99
C GLY A 71 10.93 1.38 -10.61
N HIS A 72 9.74 0.79 -10.51
CA HIS A 72 9.10 0.50 -9.23
C HIS A 72 9.84 -0.60 -8.46
N LEU A 73 10.32 -1.63 -9.17
CA LEU A 73 11.10 -2.70 -8.56
C LEU A 73 12.43 -2.17 -8.01
N VAL A 74 13.11 -1.27 -8.75
CA VAL A 74 14.35 -0.63 -8.30
C VAL A 74 14.10 0.22 -7.06
N VAL A 75 13.06 1.05 -7.07
CA VAL A 75 12.72 1.91 -5.93
C VAL A 75 12.33 1.09 -4.70
N ALA A 76 11.50 0.06 -4.87
CA ALA A 76 11.11 -0.86 -3.79
C ALA A 76 12.31 -1.57 -3.19
N SER A 77 13.22 -2.08 -4.04
CA SER A 77 14.44 -2.76 -3.61
C SER A 77 15.37 -1.82 -2.86
N PHE A 78 15.59 -0.61 -3.38
CA PHE A 78 16.42 0.40 -2.73
C PHE A 78 15.83 0.81 -1.38
N ALA A 79 14.52 1.05 -1.31
CA ALA A 79 13.85 1.40 -0.06
C ALA A 79 13.89 0.26 0.96
N ALA A 80 13.80 -1.00 0.51
CA ALA A 80 13.95 -2.16 1.39
C ALA A 80 15.37 -2.25 2.00
N LEU A 81 16.42 -2.01 1.21
CA LEU A 81 17.79 -1.93 1.71
C LEU A 81 17.95 -0.82 2.75
N VAL A 82 17.38 0.35 2.48
CA VAL A 82 17.39 1.49 3.41
C VAL A 82 16.64 1.13 4.70
N GLY A 83 15.48 0.49 4.61
CA GLY A 83 14.70 0.07 5.77
C GLY A 83 15.48 -0.88 6.67
N MET A 84 16.12 -1.89 6.07
CA MET A 84 17.00 -2.81 6.78
C MET A 84 18.19 -2.11 7.43
N ALA A 85 18.81 -1.14 6.75
CA ALA A 85 19.95 -0.41 7.28
C ALA A 85 19.58 0.57 8.41
N VAL A 86 18.37 1.12 8.38
CA VAL A 86 17.87 2.09 9.37
C VAL A 86 17.32 1.41 10.62
N GLU A 87 16.82 0.17 10.53
CA GLU A 87 16.24 -0.58 11.66
C GLU A 87 17.08 -0.51 12.95
N PRO A 88 18.41 -0.76 12.94
CA PRO A 88 19.20 -0.82 14.18
C PRO A 88 19.32 0.53 14.89
N PHE A 89 19.10 1.63 14.17
CA PHE A 89 19.21 2.99 14.70
C PHE A 89 17.89 3.50 15.31
N LEU A 90 16.78 2.77 15.14
CA LEU A 90 15.46 3.17 15.63
C LEU A 90 15.24 2.71 17.09
N ARG A 91 15.20 3.67 18.02
CA ARG A 91 14.91 3.40 19.45
C ARG A 91 13.50 2.88 19.74
N HIS A 92 12.52 3.21 18.89
CA HIS A 92 11.11 2.83 19.04
C HIS A 92 10.55 2.26 17.73
N VAL A 93 11.19 1.19 17.24
CA VAL A 93 10.90 0.62 15.91
C VAL A 93 9.41 0.25 15.74
N ASP A 94 8.76 -0.30 16.77
CA ASP A 94 7.35 -0.69 16.70
C ASP A 94 6.40 0.48 16.43
N ARG A 95 6.66 1.64 17.06
CA ARG A 95 5.85 2.85 16.84
C ARG A 95 6.07 3.41 15.43
N VAL A 96 7.31 3.37 14.94
CA VAL A 96 7.64 3.81 13.58
C VAL A 96 6.97 2.91 12.54
N ILE A 97 7.04 1.59 12.73
CA ILE A 97 6.38 0.61 11.88
C ILE A 97 4.87 0.88 11.83
N LEU A 98 4.21 1.08 12.98
CA LEU A 98 2.77 1.34 13.03
C LEU A 98 2.36 2.61 12.28
N VAL A 99 3.11 3.70 12.47
CA VAL A 99 2.82 4.97 11.76
C VAL A 99 3.06 4.81 10.26
N LEU A 100 4.17 4.18 9.88
CA LEU A 100 4.52 3.95 8.48
C LEU A 100 3.50 3.04 7.78
N ASP A 101 2.99 2.02 8.47
CA ASP A 101 1.95 1.13 7.96
C ASP A 101 0.64 1.89 7.69
N ALA A 102 0.24 2.78 8.58
CA ALA A 102 -0.92 3.65 8.35
C ALA A 102 -0.73 4.58 7.15
N VAL A 103 0.47 5.14 6.95
CA VAL A 103 0.81 5.98 5.79
C VAL A 103 0.77 5.16 4.50
N VAL A 104 1.35 3.96 4.48
CA VAL A 104 1.34 3.05 3.34
C VAL A 104 -0.10 2.71 2.96
N ILE A 105 -0.90 2.24 3.92
CA ILE A 105 -2.30 1.86 3.68
C ILE A 105 -3.12 3.05 3.17
N GLY A 106 -2.98 4.23 3.76
CA GLY A 106 -3.65 5.44 3.27
C GLY A 106 -3.25 5.82 1.85
N THR A 107 -1.95 5.73 1.53
CA THR A 107 -1.41 6.06 0.20
C THR A 107 -1.92 5.08 -0.87
N PHE A 108 -1.81 3.77 -0.62
CA PHE A 108 -2.30 2.76 -1.55
C PHE A 108 -3.83 2.81 -1.71
N GLY A 109 -4.56 3.13 -0.64
CA GLY A 109 -6.01 3.34 -0.68
C GLY A 109 -6.40 4.50 -1.60
N ALA A 110 -5.79 5.67 -1.39
CA ALA A 110 -6.05 6.85 -2.22
C ALA A 110 -5.71 6.60 -3.70
N ILE A 111 -4.49 6.12 -3.98
CA ILE A 111 -4.05 5.82 -5.35
C ILE A 111 -4.96 4.76 -5.98
N GLY A 112 -5.34 3.71 -5.23
CA GLY A 112 -6.21 2.65 -5.72
C GLY A 112 -7.61 3.12 -6.09
N THR A 113 -8.24 3.91 -5.22
CA THR A 113 -9.56 4.50 -5.49
C THR A 113 -9.49 5.47 -6.66
N THR A 114 -8.48 6.34 -6.73
CA THR A 114 -8.30 7.25 -7.88
C THR A 114 -8.13 6.49 -9.19
N LYS A 115 -7.33 5.41 -9.21
CA LYS A 115 -7.16 4.57 -10.42
C LYS A 115 -8.49 3.95 -10.87
N ALA A 116 -9.25 3.40 -9.93
CA ALA A 116 -10.52 2.76 -10.22
C ALA A 116 -11.56 3.76 -10.77
N LEU A 117 -11.66 4.94 -10.15
CA LEU A 117 -12.51 6.03 -10.66
C LEU A 117 -12.08 6.48 -12.07
N ALA A 118 -10.77 6.58 -12.32
CA ALA A 118 -10.25 6.95 -13.64
C ALA A 118 -10.56 5.90 -14.73
N LEU A 119 -10.75 4.64 -14.35
CA LEU A 119 -11.20 3.56 -15.25
C LEU A 119 -12.73 3.47 -15.38
N GLY A 120 -13.48 4.41 -14.79
CA GLY A 120 -14.94 4.45 -14.88
C GLY A 120 -15.66 3.47 -13.94
N VAL A 121 -14.96 2.89 -12.96
CA VAL A 121 -15.59 2.09 -11.91
C VAL A 121 -16.46 3.02 -11.05
N GLY A 122 -17.70 2.60 -10.75
CA GLY A 122 -18.60 3.36 -9.89
C GLY A 122 -18.01 3.58 -8.48
N GLU A 123 -18.42 4.64 -7.79
CA GLU A 123 -17.82 5.11 -6.53
C GLU A 123 -17.63 4.02 -5.47
N VAL A 124 -18.67 3.21 -5.24
CA VAL A 124 -18.63 2.10 -4.28
C VAL A 124 -17.60 1.04 -4.69
N GLY A 125 -17.54 0.71 -5.99
CA GLY A 125 -16.55 -0.22 -6.52
C GLY A 125 -15.12 0.33 -6.42
N ALA A 126 -14.93 1.62 -6.67
CA ALA A 126 -13.64 2.27 -6.55
C ALA A 126 -13.14 2.34 -5.10
N LEU A 127 -14.06 2.52 -4.15
CA LEU A 127 -13.74 2.44 -2.72
C LEU A 127 -13.25 1.04 -2.34
N LEU A 128 -13.96 0.00 -2.79
CA LEU A 128 -13.56 -1.39 -2.56
C LEU A 128 -12.19 -1.71 -3.16
N VAL A 129 -11.94 -1.27 -4.39
CA VAL A 129 -10.64 -1.45 -5.06
C VAL A 129 -9.52 -0.73 -4.30
N GLY A 130 -9.78 0.49 -3.81
CA GLY A 130 -8.84 1.21 -2.95
C GLY A 130 -8.52 0.45 -1.67
N VAL A 131 -9.53 -0.07 -0.98
CA VAL A 131 -9.33 -0.90 0.22
C VAL A 131 -8.48 -2.13 -0.11
N VAL A 132 -8.78 -2.85 -1.19
CA VAL A 132 -7.99 -4.02 -1.63
C VAL A 132 -6.53 -3.63 -1.91
N ALA A 133 -6.31 -2.50 -2.59
CA ALA A 133 -4.97 -1.99 -2.84
C ALA A 133 -4.22 -1.68 -1.54
N ALA A 134 -4.90 -1.04 -0.58
CA ALA A 134 -4.36 -0.63 0.70
C ALA A 134 -3.91 -1.81 1.56
N VAL A 135 -4.76 -2.83 1.66
CA VAL A 135 -4.53 -3.97 2.57
C VAL A 135 -3.75 -5.12 1.91
N GLY A 136 -3.68 -5.15 0.58
CA GLY A 136 -3.05 -6.26 -0.14
C GLY A 136 -1.57 -6.47 0.23
N GLY A 137 -0.82 -5.37 0.43
CA GLY A 137 0.59 -5.43 0.84
C GLY A 137 0.77 -5.99 2.26
N SER A 138 -0.03 -5.53 3.22
CA SER A 138 0.05 -5.99 4.62
C SER A 138 -0.44 -7.43 4.79
N ILE A 139 -1.46 -7.85 4.05
CA ILE A 139 -1.88 -9.26 4.00
C ILE A 139 -0.72 -10.13 3.49
N LEU A 140 -0.05 -9.72 2.40
CA LEU A 140 1.05 -10.50 1.84
C LEU A 140 2.23 -10.61 2.81
N ARG A 141 2.57 -9.51 3.50
CA ARG A 141 3.55 -9.48 4.60
C ARG A 141 3.21 -10.50 5.69
N ASP A 142 1.98 -10.46 6.18
CA ASP A 142 1.54 -11.31 7.29
C ASP A 142 1.54 -12.78 6.90
N LEU A 143 1.11 -13.10 5.67
CA LEU A 143 1.12 -14.47 5.12
C LEU A 143 2.55 -15.00 4.90
N LEU A 144 3.46 -14.19 4.35
CA LEU A 144 4.87 -14.58 4.16
C LEU A 144 5.57 -14.80 5.51
N LEU A 145 5.17 -14.03 6.52
CA LEU A 145 5.56 -14.23 7.90
C LEU A 145 4.68 -15.25 8.61
N GLY A 146 3.78 -16.00 7.98
CA GLY A 146 2.90 -16.97 8.67
C GLY A 146 2.29 -16.44 10.00
N ARG A 147 1.95 -15.16 10.05
CA ARG A 147 1.30 -14.50 11.19
C ARG A 147 -0.20 -14.38 10.89
N PRO A 148 -1.06 -14.35 11.91
CA PRO A 148 -2.45 -13.99 11.72
C PRO A 148 -2.52 -12.57 11.13
N VAL A 149 -3.34 -12.38 10.10
CA VAL A 149 -3.53 -11.09 9.42
C VAL A 149 -3.98 -10.04 10.44
N GLU A 150 -3.16 -9.01 10.69
CA GLU A 150 -3.43 -7.99 11.72
C GLU A 150 -4.74 -7.24 11.46
N LEU A 151 -5.10 -7.07 10.18
CA LEU A 151 -6.35 -6.44 9.77
C LEU A 151 -7.61 -7.15 10.31
N LEU A 152 -7.54 -8.48 10.46
CA LEU A 152 -8.66 -9.30 10.91
C LEU A 152 -8.77 -9.38 12.44
N GLN A 153 -7.86 -8.73 13.18
CA GLN A 153 -7.89 -8.71 14.64
C GLN A 153 -8.81 -7.61 15.16
N VAL A 154 -9.51 -7.91 16.26
CA VAL A 154 -10.45 -7.00 16.92
C VAL A 154 -9.70 -5.75 17.41
N GLY A 155 -10.14 -4.56 16.98
CA GLY A 155 -9.52 -3.28 17.34
C GLY A 155 -8.64 -2.63 16.26
N SER A 156 -8.61 -3.18 15.04
CA SER A 156 -7.76 -2.65 13.97
C SER A 156 -8.27 -1.29 13.43
N LEU A 157 -7.48 -0.23 13.66
CA LEU A 157 -7.68 1.09 13.04
C LEU A 157 -7.56 1.05 11.51
N PHE A 158 -7.16 -0.09 10.94
CA PHE A 158 -6.88 -0.28 9.52
C PHE A 158 -8.11 -0.25 8.62
N ALA A 159 -9.23 -0.85 9.04
CA ALA A 159 -10.48 -0.75 8.30
C ALA A 159 -10.99 0.70 8.27
N ALA A 160 -10.83 1.43 9.38
CA ALA A 160 -11.18 2.83 9.49
C ALA A 160 -10.25 3.74 8.67
N ALA A 161 -8.93 3.47 8.64
CA ALA A 161 -7.96 4.22 7.86
C ALA A 161 -8.13 4.00 6.35
N ALA A 162 -8.37 2.75 5.92
CA ALA A 162 -8.68 2.43 4.52
C ALA A 162 -10.01 3.07 4.09
N GLY A 163 -11.04 3.03 4.95
CA GLY A 163 -12.31 3.73 4.73
C GLY A 163 -12.15 5.25 4.66
N ALA A 164 -11.35 5.85 5.54
CA ALA A 164 -11.12 7.30 5.57
C ALA A 164 -10.33 7.78 4.35
N GLY A 165 -9.28 7.04 3.94
CA GLY A 165 -8.51 7.35 2.72
C GLY A 165 -9.39 7.31 1.48
N ALA A 166 -10.20 6.25 1.35
CA ALA A 166 -11.11 6.09 0.22
C ALA A 166 -12.26 7.13 0.23
N ALA A 167 -12.76 7.51 1.41
CA ALA A 167 -13.75 8.57 1.57
C ALA A 167 -13.21 9.96 1.20
N THR A 168 -11.93 10.24 1.48
CA THR A 168 -11.30 11.53 1.13
C THR A 168 -11.10 11.68 -0.38
N SER A 169 -10.87 10.56 -1.09
CA SER A 169 -10.78 10.53 -2.55
C SER A 169 -12.13 10.52 -3.28
N SER A 170 -13.24 10.31 -2.55
CA SER A 170 -14.59 10.39 -3.12
C SER A 170 -15.03 11.87 -3.19
N PRO A 171 -15.55 12.35 -4.33
CA PRO A 171 -16.04 13.73 -4.50
C PRO A 171 -17.40 13.97 -3.81
N TRP A 172 -17.69 13.27 -2.72
CA TRP A 172 -18.94 13.36 -1.95
C TRP A 172 -19.31 14.80 -1.50
N SER A 173 -18.37 15.75 -1.49
CA SER A 173 -18.64 17.14 -1.15
C SER A 173 -19.36 17.98 -2.22
N LEU A 174 -19.61 17.45 -3.43
CA LEU A 174 -20.20 18.24 -4.54
C LEU A 174 -21.61 17.83 -4.99
N SER A 175 -22.20 16.74 -4.47
CA SER A 175 -23.55 16.31 -4.88
C SER A 175 -24.66 16.65 -3.88
N ALA A 176 -24.34 17.27 -2.73
CA ALA A 176 -25.35 17.78 -1.80
C ALA A 176 -25.78 19.22 -2.16
N SER A 177 -26.32 19.42 -3.36
CA SER A 177 -27.22 20.56 -3.63
C SER A 177 -28.63 20.01 -3.84
N PRO A 178 -29.62 20.38 -3.02
CA PRO A 178 -30.99 19.92 -3.21
C PRO A 178 -31.61 20.67 -4.39
N SER A 179 -32.09 19.94 -5.38
CA SER A 179 -33.16 20.37 -6.29
C SER A 179 -34.08 19.19 -6.55
#